data_AF-T0H611-F1
#
_entry.id   AF-T0H611-F1
#
_cell.length_a   1.000
_cell.length_b   1.000
_cell.length_c   1.000
_cell.angle_alpha   90.00
_cell.angle_beta   90.00
_cell.angle_gamma   90.00
#
_symmetry.space_group_name_H-M   'P 1'
#
loop_
_entity.id
_entity.type
_entity.pdbx_description
1 polymer ?
#
loop_
_entity_poly.entity_id
_entity_poly.type
_entity_poly.pdbx_seq_one_letter_code
_entity_poly.pdbx_strand_id
1 'polypeptide(L)'
;MRRVFEEGRKYITVLNDLQRQTVIEVKEGKSKEAVTQLLSSLSKKVKRSCEAVAVDMDPVFKTAIEKNLPDADIVHDKFHISKYLNEAVANIWKDENRRLRSVNNETLSGTKFLWLTNQENYSDKQKEAFNSLKLNLYKVGKGWQIKEAFRYFWSYSYKGTPLVKSFYTTRWYFWATHSKLKPIIKVAKMLYKNIKYILTYFAHRITNAGSESINSSIQKIKSNARGFRNFDFFRVAILFHFRRFGRFTHDFS
;
A
#
# COMPACT_ATOMS: atom_id res chain seq x y z
N MET A 1 -5.18 3.69 -8.70
CA MET A 1 -4.35 4.87 -9.10
C MET A 1 -3.11 4.93 -8.23
N ARG A 2 -1.94 5.23 -8.80
CA ARG A 2 -0.67 5.25 -8.03
C ARG A 2 0.38 6.20 -8.64
N ARG A 3 1.35 6.61 -7.81
CA ARG A 3 2.56 7.32 -8.25
C ARG A 3 3.65 6.33 -8.62
N VAL A 4 4.35 6.59 -9.71
CA VAL A 4 5.53 5.84 -10.14
C VAL A 4 6.74 6.77 -10.08
N PHE A 5 7.81 6.26 -9.50
CA PHE A 5 9.07 6.99 -9.38
C PHE A 5 9.88 6.86 -10.67
N GLU A 6 10.44 7.97 -11.14
CA GLU A 6 11.52 7.97 -12.12
C GLU A 6 12.82 8.43 -11.44
N GLU A 7 13.90 7.67 -11.63
CA GLU A 7 15.25 8.12 -11.26
C GLU A 7 15.51 9.51 -11.88
N GLY A 8 15.91 10.48 -11.04
CA GLY A 8 16.09 11.88 -11.43
C GLY A 8 15.05 12.89 -10.87
N ARG A 9 14.20 12.48 -9.91
CA ARG A 9 13.15 13.31 -9.24
C ARG A 9 11.87 13.57 -10.05
N LYS A 10 11.69 12.95 -11.22
CA LYS A 10 10.43 13.01 -11.94
C LYS A 10 9.48 11.92 -11.43
N TYR A 11 8.22 12.28 -11.27
CA TYR A 11 7.17 11.34 -10.87
C TYR A 11 6.17 11.28 -12.01
N ILE A 12 5.58 10.13 -12.25
CA ILE A 12 4.37 10.03 -13.07
C ILE A 12 3.23 9.50 -12.21
N THR A 13 2.02 9.91 -12.55
CA THR A 13 0.80 9.40 -11.95
C THR A 13 0.07 8.57 -12.99
N VAL A 14 -0.26 7.32 -12.61
CA VAL A 14 -0.87 6.34 -13.50
C VAL A 14 -2.27 6.01 -13.00
N LEU A 15 -3.22 6.03 -13.93
CA LEU A 15 -4.55 5.48 -13.75
C LEU A 15 -4.73 4.26 -14.63
N ASN A 16 -5.22 3.21 -14.00
CA ASN A 16 -5.33 1.90 -14.59
C ASN A 16 -6.68 1.28 -14.21
N ASP A 17 -7.17 0.45 -15.12
CA ASP A 17 -8.30 -0.44 -14.87
C ASP A 17 -7.77 -1.70 -14.19
N LEU A 18 -8.24 -1.97 -12.97
CA LEU A 18 -7.80 -3.13 -12.19
C LEU A 18 -8.33 -4.44 -12.74
N GLN A 19 -9.51 -4.46 -13.37
CA GLN A 19 -10.08 -5.68 -13.95
C GLN A 19 -9.39 -6.04 -15.25
N ARG A 20 -9.16 -5.03 -16.11
CA ARG A 20 -8.56 -5.24 -17.43
C ARG A 20 -7.03 -5.26 -17.41
N GLN A 21 -6.40 -4.87 -16.30
CA GLN A 21 -4.94 -4.69 -16.18
C GLN A 21 -4.36 -3.74 -17.25
N THR A 22 -5.15 -2.74 -17.65
CA THR A 22 -4.76 -1.76 -18.68
C THR A 22 -4.49 -0.40 -18.07
N VAL A 23 -3.62 0.37 -18.72
CA VAL A 23 -3.39 1.79 -18.38
C VAL A 23 -4.38 2.64 -19.16
N ILE A 24 -5.19 3.40 -18.42
CA ILE A 24 -6.16 4.35 -18.99
C ILE A 24 -5.44 5.62 -19.40
N GLU A 25 -4.64 6.18 -18.48
CA GLU A 25 -3.93 7.44 -18.69
C GLU A 25 -2.70 7.57 -17.79
N VAL A 26 -1.72 8.34 -18.24
CA VAL A 26 -0.49 8.70 -17.52
C VAL A 26 -0.29 10.22 -17.57
N LYS A 27 0.04 10.82 -16.43
CA LYS A 27 0.40 12.25 -16.33
C LYS A 27 1.74 12.43 -15.64
N GLU A 28 2.51 13.42 -16.09
CA GLU A 28 3.74 13.84 -15.41
C GLU A 28 3.38 14.55 -14.11
N GLY A 29 4.22 14.35 -13.11
CA GLY A 29 4.06 14.87 -11.77
C GLY A 29 3.27 13.97 -10.83
N LYS A 30 3.29 14.40 -9.56
CA LYS A 30 2.59 13.78 -8.43
C LYS A 30 1.66 14.74 -7.70
N SER A 31 1.50 15.95 -8.26
CA SER A 31 0.77 17.04 -7.63
C SER A 31 -0.74 16.79 -7.65
N LYS A 32 -1.48 17.56 -6.86
CA LYS A 32 -2.95 17.48 -6.84
C LYS A 32 -3.54 17.83 -8.20
N GLU A 33 -2.89 18.72 -8.92
CA GLU A 33 -3.26 19.18 -10.25
C GLU A 33 -3.12 18.03 -11.25
N ALA A 34 -2.00 17.28 -11.22
CA ALA A 34 -1.80 16.13 -12.10
C ALA A 34 -2.86 15.03 -11.87
N VAL A 35 -3.17 14.71 -10.61
CA VAL A 35 -4.22 13.76 -10.24
C VAL A 35 -5.59 14.25 -10.71
N THR A 36 -5.89 15.54 -10.49
CA THR A 36 -7.18 16.14 -10.86
C THR A 36 -7.35 16.16 -12.37
N GLN A 37 -6.35 16.60 -13.13
CA GLN A 37 -6.39 16.61 -14.60
C GLN A 37 -6.61 15.22 -15.16
N LEU A 38 -5.95 14.22 -14.58
CA LEU A 38 -6.09 12.84 -14.99
C LEU A 38 -7.53 12.33 -14.75
N LEU A 39 -8.11 12.59 -13.57
CA LEU A 39 -9.49 12.18 -13.28
C LEU A 39 -10.51 12.99 -14.12
N SER A 40 -10.22 14.25 -14.39
CA SER A 40 -11.04 15.11 -15.24
C SER A 40 -11.12 14.61 -16.68
N SER A 41 -10.05 14.02 -17.22
CA SER A 41 -10.01 13.53 -18.60
C SER A 41 -10.79 12.24 -18.84
N LEU A 42 -11.33 11.61 -17.78
CA LEU A 42 -12.23 10.46 -17.93
C LEU A 42 -13.55 10.88 -18.56
N SER A 43 -14.06 10.06 -19.49
CA SER A 43 -15.38 10.27 -20.08
C SER A 43 -16.49 10.14 -19.02
N LYS A 44 -17.62 10.82 -19.23
CA LYS A 44 -18.78 10.73 -18.33
C LYS A 44 -19.24 9.28 -18.11
N LYS A 45 -19.18 8.45 -19.16
CA LYS A 45 -19.51 7.01 -19.11
C LYS A 45 -18.61 6.26 -18.13
N VAL A 46 -17.29 6.45 -18.22
CA VAL A 46 -16.31 5.79 -17.33
C VAL A 46 -16.46 6.28 -15.88
N LYS A 47 -16.70 7.59 -15.68
CA LYS A 47 -16.92 8.13 -14.34
C LYS A 47 -18.12 7.49 -13.65
N ARG A 48 -19.25 7.34 -14.39
CA ARG A 48 -20.49 6.73 -13.87
C ARG A 48 -20.38 5.22 -13.63
N SER A 49 -19.55 4.52 -14.40
CA SER A 49 -19.35 3.07 -14.21
C SER A 49 -18.28 2.74 -13.16
N CYS A 50 -17.64 3.75 -12.55
CA CYS A 50 -16.59 3.54 -11.57
C CYS A 50 -17.20 3.33 -10.18
N GLU A 51 -17.28 2.08 -9.74
CA GLU A 51 -17.83 1.74 -8.43
C GLU A 51 -16.85 1.99 -7.27
N ALA A 52 -15.54 1.77 -7.51
CA ALA A 52 -14.52 1.96 -6.50
C ALA A 52 -13.13 2.25 -7.08
N VAL A 53 -12.31 2.95 -6.30
CA VAL A 53 -10.92 3.29 -6.64
C VAL A 53 -9.99 2.83 -5.53
N ALA A 54 -9.08 1.90 -5.83
CA ALA A 54 -7.98 1.56 -4.95
C ALA A 54 -6.85 2.60 -5.03
N VAL A 55 -6.49 3.19 -3.89
CA VAL A 55 -5.43 4.20 -3.77
C VAL A 55 -4.66 4.10 -2.47
N ASP A 56 -3.43 4.62 -2.52
CA ASP A 56 -2.58 4.81 -1.35
C ASP A 56 -3.20 5.85 -0.40
N MET A 57 -2.76 5.87 0.87
CA MET A 57 -3.28 6.80 1.90
C MET A 57 -2.81 8.26 1.75
N ASP A 58 -2.49 8.70 0.53
CA ASP A 58 -2.12 10.09 0.29
C ASP A 58 -3.38 10.97 0.23
N PRO A 59 -3.49 12.02 1.07
CA PRO A 59 -4.63 12.93 1.07
C PRO A 59 -4.92 13.57 -0.30
N VAL A 60 -3.89 13.74 -1.14
CA VAL A 60 -4.02 14.31 -2.48
C VAL A 60 -4.94 13.45 -3.36
N PHE A 61 -4.77 12.13 -3.34
CA PHE A 61 -5.62 11.22 -4.12
C PHE A 61 -7.06 11.27 -3.62
N LYS A 62 -7.23 11.19 -2.29
CA LYS A 62 -8.54 11.23 -1.66
C LYS A 62 -9.34 12.45 -2.10
N THR A 63 -8.81 13.66 -1.91
CA THR A 63 -9.52 14.90 -2.24
C THR A 63 -9.83 15.01 -3.74
N ALA A 64 -8.93 14.52 -4.60
CA ALA A 64 -9.16 14.55 -6.04
C ALA A 64 -10.24 13.55 -6.48
N ILE A 65 -10.29 12.35 -5.87
CA ILE A 65 -11.31 11.34 -6.15
C ILE A 65 -12.68 11.81 -5.66
N GLU A 66 -12.79 12.27 -4.40
CA GLU A 66 -14.05 12.77 -3.84
C GLU A 66 -14.65 13.90 -4.71
N LYS A 67 -13.80 14.71 -5.36
CA LYS A 67 -14.25 15.78 -6.27
C LYS A 67 -14.68 15.29 -7.65
N ASN A 68 -13.98 14.31 -8.23
CA ASN A 68 -14.15 13.93 -9.65
C ASN A 68 -14.96 12.65 -9.88
N LEU A 69 -15.04 11.79 -8.86
CA LEU A 69 -15.74 10.52 -8.82
C LEU A 69 -16.53 10.43 -7.51
N PRO A 70 -17.52 11.32 -7.29
CA PRO A 70 -18.23 11.43 -6.01
C PRO A 70 -19.00 10.14 -5.65
N ASP A 71 -19.39 9.36 -6.66
CA ASP A 71 -20.15 8.12 -6.50
C ASP A 71 -19.25 6.88 -6.31
N ALA A 72 -17.92 7.03 -6.47
CA ALA A 72 -16.98 5.92 -6.36
C ALA A 72 -16.44 5.78 -4.93
N ASP A 73 -16.47 4.55 -4.40
CA ASP A 73 -15.88 4.25 -3.10
C ASP A 73 -14.35 4.30 -3.14
N ILE A 74 -13.76 4.96 -2.14
CA ILE A 74 -12.30 4.97 -1.96
C ILE A 74 -11.90 3.77 -1.12
N VAL A 75 -11.04 2.92 -1.68
CA VAL A 75 -10.50 1.73 -1.00
C VAL A 75 -9.01 1.93 -0.74
N HIS A 76 -8.61 1.95 0.52
CA HIS A 76 -7.18 1.96 0.85
C HIS A 76 -6.55 0.59 0.73
N ASP A 77 -5.39 0.56 0.08
CA ASP A 77 -4.71 -0.68 -0.24
C ASP A 77 -4.09 -1.37 1.00
N LYS A 78 -4.43 -2.65 1.18
CA LYS A 78 -3.96 -3.47 2.31
C LYS A 78 -2.44 -3.66 2.35
N PHE A 79 -1.78 -3.64 1.19
CA PHE A 79 -0.32 -3.80 1.10
C PHE A 79 0.39 -2.60 1.68
N HIS A 80 -0.11 -1.37 1.44
CA HIS A 80 0.45 -0.16 2.03
C HIS A 80 0.29 -0.14 3.54
N ILE A 81 -0.85 -0.58 4.06
CA ILE A 81 -1.08 -0.69 5.50
C ILE A 81 -0.07 -1.67 6.13
N SER A 82 0.11 -2.83 5.50
CA SER A 82 1.09 -3.83 5.93
C SER A 82 2.52 -3.28 5.88
N LYS A 83 2.85 -2.49 4.84
CA LYS A 83 4.13 -1.79 4.71
C LYS A 83 4.37 -0.80 5.84
N TYR A 84 3.40 0.05 6.20
CA TYR A 84 3.54 0.98 7.31
C TYR A 84 3.79 0.28 8.64
N LEU A 85 3.11 -0.84 8.91
CA LEU A 85 3.34 -1.64 10.11
C LEU A 85 4.73 -2.30 10.10
N ASN A 86 5.18 -2.83 8.96
CA ASN A 86 6.53 -3.36 8.80
C ASN A 86 7.60 -2.28 9.02
N GLU A 87 7.43 -1.08 8.47
CA GLU A 87 8.33 0.05 8.69
C GLU A 87 8.36 0.46 10.17
N ALA A 88 7.22 0.47 10.86
CA ALA A 88 7.16 0.74 12.29
C ALA A 88 7.96 -0.29 13.10
N VAL A 89 7.80 -1.59 12.81
CA VAL A 89 8.58 -2.66 13.47
C VAL A 89 10.06 -2.56 13.13
N ALA A 90 10.42 -2.28 11.87
CA ALA A 90 11.80 -2.10 11.45
C ALA A 90 12.50 -0.95 12.18
N ASN A 91 11.78 0.16 12.41
CA ASN A 91 12.30 1.30 13.17
C ASN A 91 12.51 0.94 14.65
N ILE A 92 11.56 0.22 15.26
CA ILE A 92 11.71 -0.27 16.64
C ILE A 92 12.92 -1.20 16.75
N TRP A 93 13.06 -2.15 15.82
CA TRP A 93 14.21 -3.04 15.76
C TRP A 93 15.52 -2.26 15.66
N LYS A 94 15.59 -1.26 14.77
CA LYS A 94 16.78 -0.45 14.54
C LYS A 94 17.22 0.27 15.82
N ASP A 95 16.27 0.93 16.49
CA ASP A 95 16.54 1.69 17.72
C ASP A 95 16.93 0.76 18.87
N GLU A 96 16.23 -0.37 19.03
CA GLU A 96 16.50 -1.31 20.11
C GLU A 96 17.81 -2.07 19.90
N ASN A 97 18.09 -2.53 18.68
CA ASN A 97 19.36 -3.18 18.34
C ASN A 97 20.55 -2.24 18.56
N ARG A 98 20.42 -0.96 18.21
CA ARG A 98 21.44 0.06 18.50
C ARG A 98 21.71 0.17 20.01
N ARG A 99 20.66 0.23 20.83
CA ARG A 99 20.76 0.33 22.29
C ARG A 99 21.37 -0.93 22.93
N LEU A 100 21.06 -2.12 22.42
CA LEU A 100 21.65 -3.36 22.93
C LEU A 100 23.14 -3.45 22.57
N ARG A 101 23.50 -3.07 21.35
CA ARG A 101 24.91 -3.02 20.91
C ARG A 101 25.77 -2.07 21.73
N SER A 102 25.23 -0.94 22.21
CA SER A 102 25.98 -0.02 23.08
C SER A 102 26.32 -0.61 24.45
N VAL A 103 25.74 -1.74 24.82
CA VAL A 103 26.07 -2.51 26.04
C VAL A 103 26.60 -3.91 25.70
N ASN A 104 27.22 -4.06 24.52
CA ASN A 104 27.80 -5.31 24.01
C ASN A 104 26.83 -6.50 23.95
N ASN A 105 25.53 -6.23 23.79
CA ASN A 105 24.52 -7.24 23.58
C ASN A 105 24.14 -7.31 22.10
N GLU A 106 24.44 -8.44 21.46
CA GLU A 106 24.18 -8.67 20.04
C GLU A 106 22.95 -9.53 19.75
N THR A 107 22.08 -9.80 20.73
CA THR A 107 20.95 -10.73 20.59
C THR A 107 20.01 -10.39 19.41
N LEU A 108 19.88 -9.10 19.05
CA LEU A 108 19.05 -8.67 17.93
C LEU A 108 19.81 -8.50 16.61
N SER A 109 21.14 -8.66 16.60
CA SER A 109 21.95 -8.57 15.39
C SER A 109 21.51 -9.60 14.36
N GLY A 110 21.36 -9.19 13.08
CA GLY A 110 20.94 -10.09 12.00
C GLY A 110 19.46 -10.54 12.05
N THR A 111 18.72 -10.24 13.12
CA THR A 111 17.33 -10.73 13.27
C THR A 111 16.28 -9.90 12.53
N LYS A 112 16.65 -8.77 11.90
CA LYS A 112 15.72 -7.80 11.27
C LYS A 112 14.65 -8.48 10.44
N PHE A 113 15.04 -9.38 9.54
CA PHE A 113 14.12 -10.01 8.60
C PHE A 113 13.19 -11.03 9.26
N LEU A 114 13.56 -11.60 10.41
CA LEU A 114 12.65 -12.43 11.19
C LEU A 114 11.42 -11.59 11.58
N TRP A 115 11.62 -10.37 12.10
CA TRP A 115 10.52 -9.49 12.50
C TRP A 115 9.64 -8.99 11.33
N LEU A 116 10.14 -8.97 10.10
CA LEU A 116 9.42 -8.40 8.95
C LEU A 116 8.77 -9.45 8.07
N THR A 117 9.28 -10.68 8.10
CA THR A 117 8.77 -11.79 7.30
C THR A 117 7.64 -12.47 8.03
N ASN A 118 6.62 -12.92 7.29
CA ASN A 118 5.55 -13.70 7.88
C ASN A 118 6.06 -15.09 8.27
N GLN A 119 5.60 -15.63 9.40
CA GLN A 119 6.10 -16.90 9.92
C GLN A 119 5.86 -18.09 8.99
N GLU A 120 4.78 -18.07 8.19
CA GLU A 120 4.53 -19.11 7.19
C GLU A 120 5.61 -19.21 6.10
N ASN A 121 6.44 -18.17 5.93
CA ASN A 121 7.52 -18.12 4.96
C ASN A 121 8.89 -18.39 5.58
N TYR A 122 8.95 -18.78 6.86
CA TYR A 122 10.22 -19.10 7.52
C TYR A 122 10.74 -20.47 7.08
N SER A 123 12.04 -20.57 6.86
CA SER A 123 12.75 -21.85 6.89
C SER A 123 12.79 -22.40 8.32
N ASP A 124 13.05 -23.70 8.49
CA ASP A 124 13.08 -24.30 9.83
C ASP A 124 14.15 -23.67 10.73
N LYS A 125 15.32 -23.35 10.15
CA LYS A 125 16.38 -22.58 10.83
C LYS A 125 15.89 -21.21 11.32
N GLN A 126 15.05 -20.53 10.53
CA GLN A 126 14.48 -19.23 10.92
C GLN A 126 13.44 -19.38 12.02
N LYS A 127 12.64 -20.45 12.02
CA LYS A 127 11.68 -20.74 13.09
C LYS A 127 12.40 -21.00 14.41
N GLU A 128 13.44 -21.82 14.40
CA GLU A 128 14.26 -22.10 15.60
C GLU A 128 14.90 -20.81 16.14
N ALA A 129 15.55 -20.04 15.26
CA ALA A 129 16.13 -18.75 15.63
C ALA A 129 15.08 -17.80 16.23
N PHE A 130 13.90 -17.68 15.61
CA PHE A 130 12.83 -16.84 16.12
C PHE A 130 12.27 -17.33 17.46
N ASN A 131 12.09 -18.64 17.64
CA ASN A 131 11.57 -19.22 18.88
C ASN A 131 12.54 -19.04 20.06
N SER A 132 13.85 -18.99 19.79
CA SER A 132 14.85 -18.64 20.81
C SER A 132 14.77 -17.17 21.27
N LEU A 133 14.17 -16.28 20.47
CA LEU A 133 13.99 -14.88 20.84
C LEU A 133 12.84 -14.76 21.84
N LYS A 134 13.16 -14.39 23.08
CA LYS A 134 12.17 -14.10 24.13
C LYS A 134 11.41 -12.81 23.80
N LEU A 135 10.35 -12.91 22.99
CA LEU A 135 9.59 -11.79 22.42
C LEU A 135 9.20 -10.71 23.45
N ASN A 136 8.78 -11.13 24.65
CA ASN A 136 8.28 -10.22 25.68
C ASN A 136 9.37 -9.37 26.35
N LEU A 137 10.64 -9.75 26.19
CA LEU A 137 11.78 -8.98 26.72
C LEU A 137 12.14 -7.78 25.85
N TYR A 138 11.72 -7.77 24.58
CA TYR A 138 12.13 -6.75 23.61
C TYR A 138 10.95 -5.94 23.10
N LYS A 139 11.18 -4.64 22.89
CA LYS A 139 10.21 -3.71 22.29
C LYS A 139 9.84 -4.14 20.88
N VAL A 140 10.80 -4.63 20.09
CA VAL A 140 10.57 -5.15 18.74
C VAL A 140 9.63 -6.35 18.77
N GLY A 141 9.76 -7.23 19.77
CA GLY A 141 8.86 -8.37 19.95
C GLY A 141 7.42 -7.93 20.26
N LYS A 142 7.23 -6.92 21.10
CA LYS A 142 5.90 -6.31 21.33
C LYS A 142 5.34 -5.68 20.05
N GLY A 143 6.17 -4.93 19.30
CA GLY A 143 5.76 -4.33 18.04
C GLY A 143 5.37 -5.37 16.98
N TRP A 144 6.12 -6.47 16.90
CA TRP A 144 5.83 -7.60 16.03
C TRP A 144 4.50 -8.27 16.38
N GLN A 145 4.22 -8.53 17.66
CA GLN A 145 2.94 -9.10 18.09
C GLN A 145 1.75 -8.22 17.69
N ILE A 146 1.87 -6.90 17.82
CA ILE A 146 0.84 -5.94 17.38
C ILE A 146 0.65 -6.00 15.86
N LYS A 147 1.75 -6.07 15.10
CA LYS A 147 1.71 -6.22 13.63
C LYS A 147 1.00 -7.52 13.23
N GLU A 148 1.38 -8.66 13.81
CA GLU A 148 0.77 -9.95 13.47
C GLU A 148 -0.71 -10.01 13.85
N ALA A 149 -1.09 -9.47 15.01
CA ALA A 149 -2.49 -9.38 15.40
C ALA A 149 -3.34 -8.57 14.42
N PHE A 150 -2.76 -7.57 13.76
CA PHE A 150 -3.44 -6.81 12.72
C PHE A 150 -3.75 -7.66 11.48
N ARG A 151 -2.99 -8.73 11.20
CA ARG A 151 -3.19 -9.56 10.00
C ARG A 151 -4.58 -10.21 9.98
N TYR A 152 -5.08 -10.59 11.15
CA TYR A 152 -6.45 -11.11 11.33
C TYR A 152 -7.54 -10.12 10.93
N PHE A 153 -7.24 -8.82 10.84
CA PHE A 153 -8.16 -7.85 10.28
C PHE A 153 -8.59 -8.20 8.85
N TRP A 154 -7.69 -8.78 8.05
CA TRP A 154 -8.01 -9.12 6.65
C TRP A 154 -8.75 -10.44 6.48
N SER A 155 -8.78 -11.30 7.51
CA SER A 155 -9.46 -12.61 7.43
C SER A 155 -10.97 -12.55 7.68
N TYR A 156 -11.51 -11.40 8.11
CA TYR A 156 -12.96 -11.25 8.29
C TYR A 156 -13.68 -11.38 6.94
N SER A 157 -14.64 -12.31 6.86
CA SER A 157 -15.36 -12.65 5.61
C SER A 157 -16.74 -12.03 5.47
N TYR A 158 -17.29 -11.37 6.50
CA TYR A 158 -18.65 -10.84 6.46
C TYR A 158 -18.70 -9.33 6.21
N LYS A 159 -19.65 -8.88 5.38
CA LYS A 159 -19.92 -7.48 5.02
C LYS A 159 -19.90 -6.56 6.25
N GLY A 160 -18.74 -5.93 6.49
CA GLY A 160 -18.56 -4.70 7.27
C GLY A 160 -19.40 -4.53 8.54
N THR A 161 -19.64 -5.58 9.31
CA THR A 161 -20.44 -5.51 10.54
C THR A 161 -19.88 -4.52 11.56
N PRO A 162 -20.71 -3.99 12.47
CA PRO A 162 -20.29 -3.24 13.67
C PRO A 162 -19.16 -3.95 14.46
N LEU A 163 -19.07 -5.28 14.37
CA LEU A 163 -18.04 -6.13 14.94
C LEU A 163 -16.63 -5.91 14.38
N VAL A 164 -16.47 -5.72 13.06
CA VAL A 164 -15.14 -5.47 12.45
C VAL A 164 -14.64 -4.09 12.85
N LYS A 165 -15.54 -3.11 12.83
CA LYS A 165 -15.27 -1.76 13.33
C LYS A 165 -14.91 -1.84 14.82
N SER A 166 -15.72 -2.49 15.65
CA SER A 166 -15.49 -2.67 17.08
C SER A 166 -14.14 -3.35 17.36
N PHE A 167 -13.88 -4.54 16.81
CA PHE A 167 -12.62 -5.27 16.99
C PHE A 167 -11.39 -4.41 16.64
N TYR A 168 -11.46 -3.70 15.52
CA TYR A 168 -10.39 -2.84 15.06
C TYR A 168 -10.18 -1.62 15.96
N THR A 169 -11.26 -0.89 16.25
CA THR A 169 -11.20 0.40 16.92
C THR A 169 -11.09 0.30 18.44
N THR A 170 -11.62 -0.76 19.06
CA THR A 170 -11.62 -0.87 20.54
C THR A 170 -10.51 -1.75 21.07
N ARG A 171 -10.15 -2.84 20.38
CA ARG A 171 -9.18 -3.81 20.91
C ARG A 171 -7.78 -3.62 20.34
N TRP A 172 -7.61 -3.73 19.02
CA TRP A 172 -6.29 -3.58 18.41
C TRP A 172 -5.76 -2.15 18.53
N TYR A 173 -6.59 -1.15 18.19
CA TYR A 173 -6.18 0.26 18.27
C TYR A 173 -5.81 0.68 19.69
N PHE A 174 -6.56 0.25 20.70
CA PHE A 174 -6.23 0.51 22.10
C PHE A 174 -4.88 -0.10 22.48
N TRP A 175 -4.65 -1.37 22.18
CA TRP A 175 -3.38 -2.03 22.45
C TRP A 175 -2.20 -1.34 21.73
N ALA A 176 -2.37 -1.00 20.45
CA ALA A 176 -1.37 -0.32 19.65
C ALA A 176 -1.02 1.07 20.21
N THR A 177 -2.02 1.85 20.63
CA THR A 177 -1.83 3.20 21.16
C THR A 177 -1.23 3.23 22.58
N HIS A 178 -1.50 2.21 23.40
CA HIS A 178 -0.97 2.07 24.76
C HIS A 178 0.33 1.26 24.84
N SER A 179 0.85 0.80 23.70
CA SER A 179 2.09 0.01 23.61
C SER A 179 3.36 0.76 24.05
N LYS A 180 3.31 2.09 24.18
CA LYS A 180 4.45 3.00 24.38
C LYS A 180 5.48 2.94 23.22
N LEU A 181 5.12 2.35 22.07
CA LEU A 181 5.98 2.25 20.89
C LEU A 181 5.63 3.36 19.88
N LYS A 182 6.37 4.48 19.92
CA LYS A 182 6.09 5.66 19.07
C LYS A 182 5.83 5.33 17.58
N PRO A 183 6.61 4.45 16.91
CA PRO A 183 6.34 4.10 15.51
C PRO A 183 4.98 3.42 15.31
N ILE A 184 4.58 2.50 16.20
CA ILE A 184 3.28 1.81 16.14
C ILE A 184 2.13 2.77 16.44
N ILE A 185 2.27 3.62 17.47
CA ILE A 185 1.25 4.61 17.83
C ILE A 185 0.96 5.55 16.64
N LYS A 186 2.01 5.97 15.92
CA LYS A 186 1.87 6.81 14.71
C LYS A 186 1.05 6.11 13.64
N VAL A 187 1.35 4.84 13.34
CA VAL A 187 0.60 4.06 12.35
C VAL A 187 -0.85 3.85 12.82
N ALA A 188 -1.07 3.46 14.07
CA ALA A 188 -2.41 3.26 14.62
C ALA A 188 -3.31 4.50 14.48
N LYS A 189 -2.79 5.70 14.83
CA LYS A 189 -3.53 6.96 14.66
C LYS A 189 -3.83 7.29 13.20
N MET A 190 -2.86 7.07 12.30
CA MET A 190 -3.05 7.26 10.86
C MET A 190 -4.14 6.33 10.31
N LEU A 191 -4.14 5.07 10.73
CA LEU A 191 -5.15 4.11 10.29
C LEU A 191 -6.53 4.44 10.86
N TYR A 192 -6.62 4.86 12.12
CA TYR A 192 -7.88 5.30 12.74
C TYR A 192 -8.49 6.48 11.98
N LYS A 193 -7.70 7.49 11.61
CA LYS A 193 -8.15 8.63 10.80
C LYS A 193 -8.74 8.22 9.45
N ASN A 194 -8.25 7.13 8.86
CA ASN A 194 -8.67 6.64 7.56
C ASN A 194 -9.58 5.41 7.62
N ILE A 195 -10.07 5.03 8.82
CA ILE A 195 -10.76 3.75 9.02
C ILE A 195 -11.96 3.55 8.10
N LYS A 196 -12.69 4.62 7.79
CA LYS A 196 -13.84 4.54 6.88
C LYS A 196 -13.47 3.98 5.50
N TYR A 197 -12.32 4.39 4.95
CA TYR A 197 -11.82 3.93 3.65
C TYR A 197 -11.02 2.62 3.73
N ILE A 198 -10.66 2.19 4.94
CA ILE A 198 -10.06 0.87 5.16
C ILE A 198 -11.18 -0.17 5.19
N LEU A 199 -12.32 0.15 5.80
CA LEU A 199 -13.49 -0.73 5.88
C LEU A 199 -14.17 -0.96 4.52
N THR A 200 -14.08 -0.02 3.57
CA THR A 200 -14.57 -0.20 2.19
C THR A 200 -13.89 -1.38 1.47
N TYR A 201 -12.70 -1.80 1.92
CA TYR A 201 -12.06 -3.02 1.43
C TYR A 201 -12.96 -4.25 1.54
N PHE A 202 -13.80 -4.38 2.58
CA PHE A 202 -14.66 -5.56 2.74
C PHE A 202 -15.85 -5.56 1.78
N ALA A 203 -16.24 -4.40 1.25
CA ALA A 203 -17.29 -4.30 0.24
C ALA A 203 -16.77 -4.66 -1.16
N HIS A 204 -15.57 -4.18 -1.52
CA HIS A 204 -15.04 -4.29 -2.87
C HIS A 204 -13.96 -5.35 -3.06
N ARG A 205 -13.20 -5.67 -2.01
CA ARG A 205 -12.02 -6.55 -1.99
C ARG A 205 -10.95 -6.27 -3.06
N ILE A 206 -10.98 -5.10 -3.68
CA ILE A 206 -9.98 -4.66 -4.64
C ILE A 206 -8.65 -4.32 -3.92
N THR A 207 -7.53 -4.62 -4.59
CA THR A 207 -6.18 -4.30 -4.09
C THR A 207 -5.40 -3.56 -5.16
N ASN A 208 -4.38 -2.81 -4.77
CA ASN A 208 -3.54 -2.08 -5.72
C ASN A 208 -2.44 -2.97 -6.35
N ALA A 209 -2.50 -4.30 -6.16
CA ALA A 209 -1.49 -5.26 -6.65
C ALA A 209 -1.37 -5.25 -8.19
N GLY A 210 -2.50 -5.14 -8.90
CA GLY A 210 -2.47 -4.97 -10.36
C GLY A 210 -1.67 -3.74 -10.78
N SER A 211 -1.82 -2.64 -10.06
CA SER A 211 -1.03 -1.43 -10.30
C SER A 211 0.46 -1.61 -9.97
N GLU A 212 0.84 -2.51 -9.06
CA GLU A 212 2.26 -2.85 -8.82
C GLU A 212 2.87 -3.58 -9.99
N SER A 213 2.15 -4.58 -10.52
CA SER A 213 2.56 -5.29 -11.74
C SER A 213 2.71 -4.33 -12.92
N ILE A 214 1.74 -3.43 -13.11
CA ILE A 214 1.80 -2.37 -14.12
C ILE A 214 3.03 -1.48 -13.89
N ASN A 215 3.28 -1.05 -12.66
CA ASN A 215 4.45 -0.20 -12.35
C ASN A 215 5.77 -0.90 -12.66
N SER A 216 5.92 -2.17 -12.30
CA SER A 216 7.09 -2.97 -12.64
C SER A 216 7.28 -3.09 -14.16
N SER A 217 6.19 -3.28 -14.90
CA SER A 217 6.21 -3.30 -16.37
C SER A 217 6.58 -1.93 -16.97
N ILE A 218 6.08 -0.83 -16.42
CA ILE A 218 6.48 0.53 -16.82
C ILE A 218 7.98 0.75 -16.60
N GLN A 219 8.53 0.29 -15.48
CA GLN A 219 9.97 0.37 -15.22
C GLN A 219 10.80 -0.47 -16.21
N LYS A 220 10.30 -1.65 -16.60
CA LYS A 220 10.93 -2.47 -17.64
C LYS A 220 10.92 -1.77 -19.01
N ILE A 221 9.80 -1.17 -19.41
CA ILE A 221 9.70 -0.37 -20.65
C ILE A 221 10.77 0.72 -20.65
N LYS A 222 10.91 1.45 -19.54
CA LYS A 222 11.92 2.49 -19.38
C LYS A 222 13.35 1.92 -19.47
N SER A 223 13.63 0.85 -18.74
CA SER A 223 14.95 0.22 -18.70
C SER A 223 15.38 -0.28 -20.10
N ASN A 224 14.47 -0.94 -20.82
CA ASN A 224 14.72 -1.43 -22.17
C ASN A 224 14.99 -0.29 -23.17
N ALA A 225 14.32 0.86 -23.00
CA ALA A 225 14.56 2.06 -23.81
C ALA A 225 15.82 2.85 -23.39
N ARG A 226 16.52 2.43 -22.32
CA ARG A 226 17.61 3.17 -21.67
C ARG A 226 17.19 4.58 -21.23
N GLY A 227 15.94 4.71 -20.79
CA GLY A 227 15.33 5.97 -20.37
C GLY A 227 14.59 6.70 -21.49
N PHE A 228 13.82 7.72 -21.10
CA PHE A 228 13.10 8.60 -22.03
C PHE A 228 13.44 10.06 -21.71
N ARG A 229 13.79 10.84 -22.72
CA ARG A 229 14.07 12.28 -22.57
C ARG A 229 12.81 13.14 -22.59
N ASN A 230 11.78 12.70 -23.32
CA ASN A 230 10.50 13.39 -23.47
C ASN A 230 9.38 12.53 -22.84
N PHE A 231 8.61 13.14 -21.94
CA PHE A 231 7.49 12.50 -21.27
C PHE A 231 6.39 12.03 -22.24
N ASP A 232 6.11 12.76 -23.31
CA ASP A 232 5.05 12.39 -24.26
C ASP A 232 5.37 11.08 -24.97
N PHE A 233 6.63 10.87 -25.37
CA PHE A 233 7.06 9.58 -25.93
C PHE A 233 6.98 8.46 -24.90
N PHE A 234 7.31 8.75 -23.64
CA PHE A 234 7.18 7.76 -22.58
C PHE A 234 5.71 7.39 -22.33
N ARG A 235 4.83 8.38 -22.26
CA ARG A 235 3.37 8.21 -22.14
C ARG A 235 2.83 7.36 -23.28
N VAL A 236 3.19 7.67 -24.53
CA VAL A 236 2.75 6.90 -25.70
C VAL A 236 3.25 5.47 -25.62
N ALA A 237 4.51 5.23 -25.26
CA ALA A 237 5.06 3.89 -25.11
C ALA A 237 4.32 3.06 -24.05
N ILE A 238 3.99 3.66 -22.89
CA ILE A 238 3.19 3.02 -21.84
C ILE A 238 1.79 2.69 -22.39
N LEU A 239 1.07 3.68 -22.93
CA LEU A 239 -0.29 3.48 -23.43
C LEU A 239 -0.34 2.42 -24.52
N PHE A 240 0.63 2.41 -25.44
CA PHE A 240 0.72 1.42 -26.51
C PHE A 240 0.96 0.00 -25.96
N HIS A 241 1.89 -0.16 -25.01
CA HIS A 241 2.19 -1.45 -24.40
C HIS A 241 0.96 -2.06 -23.73
N PHE A 242 0.25 -1.29 -22.90
CA PHE A 242 -0.90 -1.80 -22.15
C PHE A 242 -2.20 -1.85 -22.95
N ARG A 243 -2.32 -1.10 -24.06
CA ARG A 243 -3.46 -1.25 -25.00
C ARG A 243 -3.34 -2.50 -25.87
N ARG A 244 -2.12 -3.00 -26.16
CA ARG A 244 -1.93 -4.25 -26.95
C ARG A 244 -2.40 -5.51 -26.22
N PHE A 245 -2.44 -5.51 -24.89
CA PHE A 245 -2.89 -6.66 -24.10
C PHE A 245 -4.39 -6.65 -23.78
N GLY A 246 -5.05 -5.49 -23.88
CA GLY A 246 -6.51 -5.42 -23.94
C GLY A 246 -6.95 -5.76 -25.36
N ARG A 247 -7.32 -7.02 -25.62
CA ARG A 247 -7.91 -7.43 -26.91
C ARG A 247 -8.91 -6.39 -27.39
N PHE A 248 -8.80 -6.00 -28.66
CA PHE A 248 -9.82 -5.29 -29.42
C PHE A 248 -11.18 -5.94 -29.16
N THR A 249 -11.97 -5.40 -28.24
CA THR A 249 -13.38 -5.73 -28.07
C THR A 249 -14.10 -4.52 -27.48
N HIS A 250 -14.85 -3.88 -28.38
CA HIS A 250 -15.99 -3.00 -28.20
C HIS A 250 -15.79 -1.50 -27.94
N ASP A 251 -15.78 -0.80 -29.08
CA ASP A 251 -16.70 0.28 -29.46
C ASP A 251 -16.57 1.63 -28.74
N PHE A 252 -15.77 2.48 -29.37
CA PHE A 252 -16.06 3.91 -29.47
C PHE A 252 -17.09 4.11 -30.58
N SER A 253 -18.35 4.17 -30.17
CA SER A 253 -19.44 4.84 -30.87
C SER A 253 -20.33 5.48 -29.82
#